data_AF-A0A1Y3G1M2-F1
#
_entry.id   AF-A0A1Y3G1M2-F1
#
_cell.length_a   1.000
_cell.length_b   1.000
_cell.length_c   1.000
_cell.angle_alpha   90.00
_cell.angle_beta   90.00
_cell.angle_gamma   90.00
#
_symmetry.space_group_name_H-M   'P 1'
#
loop_
_entity.id
_entity.type
_entity.pdbx_description
1 polymer ?
#
loop_
_entity_poly.entity_id
_entity_poly.type
_entity_poly.pdbx_seq_one_letter_code
_entity_poly.pdbx_strand_id
1 'polypeptide(L)'
;MSGSSCTVAIKSGVPLSSLSVYPQPAPTDLVFGIFNGQGQFVPQSQIWSGAVATTGGRLSGALLSDLVPAQPDELVNKAYVDRVTKQVNADVSDLVSQAQAAADKATEAADAAVEKQKGAAGGLAALSGAGNLLLGGVECFGVAHGNLLLLTDLPGEDPGVQNALWNNGGYLCISRGHNADETI
;
A
#
# COMPACT_ATOMS: atom_id res chain seq x y z
N MET A 1 13.04 -31.91 -66.07
CA MET A 1 12.09 -32.37 -65.04
C MET A 1 12.89 -32.87 -63.86
N SER A 2 12.34 -32.66 -62.67
CA SER A 2 12.41 -33.66 -61.60
C SER A 2 13.69 -33.67 -60.76
N GLY A 3 13.51 -33.41 -59.46
CA GLY A 3 14.49 -33.80 -58.47
C GLY A 3 14.72 -35.31 -58.57
N SER A 4 15.93 -35.70 -58.93
CA SER A 4 16.30 -37.10 -59.11
C SER A 4 16.51 -37.71 -57.73
N SER A 5 15.55 -38.51 -57.25
CA SER A 5 15.83 -39.51 -56.24
C SER A 5 17.00 -40.36 -56.74
N CYS A 6 18.01 -40.63 -55.92
CA CYS A 6 19.06 -41.57 -56.26
C CYS A 6 18.44 -42.93 -56.58
N THR A 7 18.24 -43.23 -57.86
CA THR A 7 18.03 -44.59 -58.33
C THR A 7 19.38 -45.29 -58.24
N VAL A 8 19.68 -45.86 -57.07
CA VAL A 8 20.70 -46.90 -57.00
C VAL A 8 20.14 -48.09 -57.78
N ALA A 9 20.34 -48.05 -59.09
CA ALA A 9 20.07 -49.17 -59.96
C ALA A 9 21.17 -50.21 -59.72
N ILE A 10 20.93 -51.11 -58.77
CA ILE A 10 21.61 -52.41 -58.80
C ILE A 10 21.21 -53.10 -60.11
N LYS A 11 22.21 -53.59 -60.84
CA LYS A 11 22.07 -54.36 -62.07
C LYS A 11 21.12 -55.54 -61.78
N SER A 12 19.85 -55.41 -62.17
CA SER A 12 18.73 -56.33 -61.88
C SER A 12 17.97 -56.17 -60.53
N GLY A 13 17.86 -54.97 -59.94
CA GLY A 13 17.02 -54.71 -58.76
C GLY A 13 15.72 -53.94 -59.06
N VAL A 14 14.62 -54.38 -58.44
CA VAL A 14 13.32 -53.67 -58.45
C VAL A 14 13.48 -52.31 -57.76
N PRO A 15 13.08 -51.17 -58.36
CA PRO A 15 13.25 -49.87 -57.73
C PRO A 15 12.48 -49.77 -56.42
N LEU A 16 13.03 -49.04 -55.44
CA LEU A 16 12.42 -48.83 -54.11
C LEU A 16 10.98 -48.28 -54.21
N SER A 17 10.72 -47.44 -55.21
CA SER A 17 9.40 -46.88 -55.50
C SER A 17 8.37 -47.89 -56.03
N SER A 18 8.83 -49.08 -56.43
CA SER A 18 7.96 -50.19 -56.86
C SER A 18 7.83 -51.30 -55.81
N LEU A 19 8.42 -51.13 -54.62
CA LEU A 19 8.09 -51.99 -53.49
C LEU A 19 6.68 -51.68 -53.00
N SER A 20 5.93 -52.72 -52.66
CA SER A 20 4.60 -52.57 -52.06
C SER A 20 4.69 -51.76 -50.77
N VAL A 21 3.93 -50.66 -50.69
CA VAL A 21 3.70 -49.97 -49.42
C VAL A 21 2.79 -50.87 -48.60
N TYR A 22 3.34 -51.50 -47.56
CA TYR A 22 2.53 -52.26 -46.63
C TYR A 22 1.66 -51.29 -45.80
N PRO A 23 0.38 -51.61 -45.58
CA PRO A 23 -0.45 -50.84 -44.64
C PRO A 23 0.22 -50.80 -43.27
N GLN A 24 -0.01 -49.71 -42.54
CA GLN A 24 0.52 -49.54 -41.18
C GLN A 24 0.27 -50.82 -40.35
N PRO A 25 1.30 -51.37 -39.67
CA PRO A 25 1.15 -52.60 -38.90
C PRO A 25 0.02 -52.49 -37.88
N ALA A 26 -0.77 -53.55 -37.74
CA ALA A 26 -1.79 -53.65 -36.71
C ALA A 26 -1.13 -53.59 -35.31
N PRO A 27 -1.85 -53.18 -34.25
CA PRO A 27 -1.27 -53.05 -32.91
C PRO A 27 -0.56 -54.31 -32.38
N THR A 28 -0.98 -55.50 -32.84
CA THR A 28 -0.41 -56.80 -32.49
C THR A 28 0.75 -57.24 -33.37
N ASP A 29 0.99 -56.57 -34.49
CA ASP A 29 2.05 -56.95 -35.42
C ASP A 29 3.41 -56.71 -34.77
N LEU A 30 4.31 -57.67 -34.97
CA LEU A 30 5.66 -57.58 -34.45
C LEU A 30 6.52 -56.71 -35.37
N VAL A 31 7.14 -55.69 -34.80
CA VAL A 31 8.15 -54.89 -35.49
C VAL A 31 9.52 -55.24 -34.92
N PHE A 32 10.48 -55.45 -35.82
CA PHE A 32 11.88 -55.59 -35.43
C PHE A 32 12.47 -54.22 -35.11
N GLY A 33 12.91 -54.03 -33.87
CA GLY A 33 13.66 -52.85 -33.46
C GLY A 33 14.97 -53.24 -32.77
N ILE A 34 15.90 -52.29 -32.71
CA ILE A 34 17.09 -52.42 -31.88
C ILE A 34 16.82 -51.65 -30.59
N PHE A 35 16.65 -52.39 -29.48
CA PHE A 35 16.38 -51.83 -28.16
C PHE A 35 17.54 -52.20 -27.24
N ASN A 36 18.14 -51.22 -26.56
CA ASN A 36 19.32 -51.43 -25.69
C ASN A 36 20.46 -52.22 -26.35
N GLY A 37 20.69 -52.01 -27.65
CA GLY A 37 21.75 -52.67 -28.41
C GLY A 37 21.47 -54.14 -28.78
N GLN A 38 20.25 -54.64 -28.54
CA GLN A 38 19.82 -55.98 -28.92
C GLN A 38 18.67 -55.88 -29.94
N GLY A 39 18.68 -56.75 -30.96
CA GLY A 39 17.56 -56.84 -31.90
C GLY A 39 16.40 -57.62 -31.26
N GLN A 40 15.22 -57.01 -31.18
CA GLN A 40 14.03 -57.63 -30.58
C GLN A 40 12.79 -57.34 -31.43
N PHE A 41 11.93 -58.35 -31.55
CA PHE A 41 10.58 -58.19 -32.08
C PHE A 41 9.63 -57.75 -30.95
N VAL A 42 8.97 -56.62 -31.12
CA VAL A 42 8.02 -56.05 -30.14
C VAL A 42 6.69 -55.74 -30.83
N PRO A 43 5.53 -56.02 -30.21
CA PRO A 43 4.24 -55.63 -30.77
C PRO A 43 4.17 -54.11 -31.01
N GLN A 44 3.59 -53.69 -32.14
CA GLN A 44 3.49 -52.29 -32.54
C GLN A 44 2.87 -51.40 -31.45
N SER A 45 1.92 -51.92 -30.66
CA SER A 45 1.29 -51.19 -29.55
C SER A 45 2.25 -50.89 -28.40
N GLN A 46 3.30 -51.69 -28.22
CA GLN A 46 4.24 -51.56 -27.10
C GLN A 46 5.45 -50.68 -27.42
N ILE A 47 5.70 -50.39 -28.70
CA ILE A 47 6.78 -49.48 -29.13
C ILE A 47 6.52 -48.06 -28.61
N TRP A 48 5.25 -47.69 -28.38
CA TRP A 48 4.83 -46.33 -27.99
C TRP A 48 4.34 -46.18 -26.55
N SER A 49 4.32 -47.26 -25.76
CA SER A 49 3.73 -47.26 -24.39
C SER A 49 4.46 -46.38 -23.35
N GLY A 50 5.54 -45.69 -23.74
CA GLY A 50 6.27 -44.75 -22.87
C GLY A 50 6.90 -43.56 -23.61
N ALA A 51 6.62 -43.39 -24.91
CA ALA A 51 7.14 -42.26 -25.67
C ALA A 51 6.12 -41.11 -25.61
N VAL A 52 6.47 -40.01 -24.93
CA VAL A 52 5.70 -38.77 -25.03
C VAL A 52 5.83 -38.27 -26.47
N ALA A 53 4.71 -38.17 -27.19
CA ALA A 53 4.71 -37.69 -28.56
C ALA A 53 5.29 -36.27 -28.61
N THR A 54 6.41 -36.12 -29.33
CA THR A 54 7.01 -34.82 -29.62
C THR A 54 6.72 -34.44 -31.06
N THR A 55 5.57 -33.79 -31.32
CA THR A 55 5.35 -33.19 -32.64
C THR A 55 6.16 -31.89 -32.73
N GLY A 56 7.19 -31.86 -33.59
CA GLY A 56 8.02 -30.67 -33.78
C GLY A 56 8.86 -30.28 -32.56
N GLY A 57 9.27 -31.25 -31.74
CA GLY A 57 10.10 -31.02 -30.54
C GLY A 57 9.35 -30.45 -29.32
N ARG A 58 8.02 -30.26 -29.41
CA ARG A 58 7.19 -29.88 -28.27
C ARG A 58 6.49 -31.10 -27.70
N LEU A 59 6.68 -31.34 -26.41
CA LEU A 59 5.88 -32.28 -25.63
C LEU A 59 4.47 -31.68 -25.51
N SER A 60 3.45 -32.35 -26.07
CA SER A 60 2.04 -31.93 -25.94
C SER A 60 1.25 -32.96 -25.14
N GLY A 61 0.65 -32.53 -24.04
CA GLY A 61 -0.03 -33.36 -23.05
C GLY A 61 0.35 -32.91 -21.64
N ALA A 62 -0.54 -33.07 -20.66
CA ALA A 62 -0.21 -32.79 -19.27
C ALA A 62 0.83 -33.83 -18.80
N LEU A 63 2.06 -33.40 -18.58
CA LEU A 63 3.01 -34.15 -17.77
C LEU A 63 2.55 -33.96 -16.32
N LEU A 64 1.67 -34.84 -15.86
CA LEU A 64 1.28 -34.89 -14.46
C LEU A 64 2.51 -35.37 -13.68
N SER A 65 3.20 -34.42 -13.04
CA SER A 65 4.21 -34.73 -12.03
C SER A 65 3.52 -34.50 -10.68
N ASP A 66 2.99 -35.57 -10.09
CA ASP A 66 2.46 -35.58 -8.71
C ASP A 66 3.58 -35.45 -7.66
N LEU A 67 4.70 -34.81 -8.01
CA LEU A 67 5.83 -34.62 -7.11
C LEU A 67 5.47 -33.53 -6.11
N VAL A 68 4.79 -33.95 -5.05
CA VAL A 68 4.72 -33.18 -3.81
C VAL A 68 6.16 -33.04 -3.31
N PRO A 69 6.65 -31.81 -3.03
CA PRO A 69 7.98 -31.62 -2.51
C PRO A 69 8.17 -32.46 -1.24
N ALA A 70 9.05 -33.45 -1.31
CA ALA A 70 9.35 -34.39 -0.24
C ALA A 70 10.58 -33.96 0.57
N GLN A 71 11.41 -33.04 0.04
CA GLN A 71 12.62 -32.55 0.70
C GLN A 71 12.66 -31.02 0.79
N PRO A 72 13.26 -30.44 1.85
CA PRO A 72 13.32 -28.98 2.03
C PRO A 72 14.00 -28.22 0.89
N ASP A 73 14.97 -28.86 0.22
CA ASP A 73 15.74 -28.35 -0.91
C ASP A 73 14.90 -28.15 -2.18
N GLU A 74 13.74 -28.80 -2.28
CA GLU A 74 12.74 -28.57 -3.34
C GLU A 74 11.90 -27.30 -3.09
N LEU A 75 12.00 -26.71 -1.90
CA LEU A 75 11.32 -25.47 -1.50
C LEU A 75 12.25 -24.25 -1.42
N VAL A 76 13.51 -24.33 -1.90
CA VAL A 76 14.50 -23.23 -1.77
C VAL A 76 13.96 -21.89 -2.28
N ASN A 77 13.31 -21.88 -3.45
CA ASN A 77 12.70 -20.66 -3.99
C ASN A 77 11.58 -20.13 -3.09
N LYS A 78 10.79 -21.02 -2.51
CA LYS A 78 9.74 -20.65 -1.55
C LYS A 78 10.34 -20.07 -0.27
N ALA A 79 11.37 -20.70 0.30
CA ALA A 79 12.04 -20.21 1.50
C ALA A 79 12.70 -18.84 1.29
N TYR A 80 13.24 -18.59 0.09
CA TYR A 80 13.75 -17.28 -0.31
C TYR A 80 12.64 -16.22 -0.33
N VAL A 81 11.54 -16.50 -1.05
CA VAL A 81 10.38 -15.58 -1.14
C VAL A 81 9.80 -15.29 0.24
N ASP A 82 9.58 -16.32 1.06
CA ASP A 82 9.03 -16.16 2.41
C ASP A 82 9.93 -15.27 3.29
N ARG A 83 11.25 -15.35 3.13
CA ARG A 83 12.21 -14.49 3.85
C ARG A 83 12.14 -13.04 3.39
N VAL A 84 12.14 -12.81 2.07
CA VAL A 84 12.04 -11.45 1.50
C VAL A 84 10.72 -10.80 1.90
N THR A 85 9.60 -11.53 1.83
CA THR A 85 8.29 -11.01 2.25
C THR A 85 8.27 -10.63 3.74
N LYS A 86 8.87 -11.45 4.61
CA LYS A 86 8.99 -11.12 6.04
C LYS A 86 9.83 -9.86 6.27
N GLN A 87 10.95 -9.72 5.56
CA GLN A 87 11.79 -8.53 5.68
C GLN A 87 11.03 -7.28 5.23
N VAL A 88 10.39 -7.33 4.06
CA VAL A 88 9.58 -6.21 3.55
C VAL A 88 8.48 -5.82 4.53
N ASN A 89 7.78 -6.79 5.13
CA ASN A 89 6.74 -6.48 6.12
C ASN A 89 7.30 -5.81 7.38
N ALA A 90 8.49 -6.23 7.83
CA ALA A 90 9.17 -5.58 8.96
C ALA A 90 9.59 -4.15 8.60
N ASP A 91 10.25 -3.97 7.45
CA ASP A 91 10.71 -2.66 6.97
C ASP A 91 9.53 -1.68 6.80
N VAL A 92 8.41 -2.15 6.23
CA VAL A 92 7.19 -1.35 6.09
C VAL A 92 6.61 -0.99 7.45
N SER A 93 6.59 -1.92 8.41
CA SER A 93 6.11 -1.66 9.77
C SER A 93 6.95 -0.58 10.47
N ASP A 94 8.27 -0.64 10.32
CA ASP A 94 9.19 0.35 10.89
C ASP A 94 9.02 1.72 10.24
N LEU A 95 8.91 1.76 8.89
CA LEU A 95 8.65 2.99 8.15
C LEU A 95 7.33 3.65 8.56
N VAL A 96 6.26 2.87 8.72
CA VAL A 96 4.96 3.37 9.18
C VAL A 96 5.08 3.96 10.59
N SER A 97 5.78 3.27 11.48
CA SER A 97 6.00 3.76 12.86
C SER A 97 6.81 5.06 12.89
N GLN A 98 7.84 5.17 12.06
CA GLN A 98 8.63 6.39 11.91
C GLN A 98 7.82 7.55 11.33
N ALA A 99 6.98 7.28 10.33
CA ALA A 99 6.09 8.28 9.73
C ALA A 99 5.06 8.80 10.74
N GLN A 100 4.45 7.92 11.54
CA GLN A 100 3.53 8.30 12.61
C GLN A 100 4.23 9.20 13.64
N ALA A 101 5.41 8.80 14.13
CA ALA A 101 6.18 9.58 15.09
C ALA A 101 6.61 10.95 14.55
N ALA A 102 6.89 11.06 13.25
CA ALA A 102 7.19 12.34 12.61
C ALA A 102 5.96 13.25 12.54
N ALA A 103 4.78 12.70 12.26
CA ALA A 103 3.52 13.44 12.24
C ALA A 103 3.12 13.95 13.63
N ASP A 104 3.30 13.12 14.66
CA ASP A 104 3.01 13.50 16.05
C ASP A 104 3.94 14.65 16.48
N LYS A 105 5.25 14.54 16.21
CA LYS A 105 6.22 15.61 16.49
C LYS A 105 5.91 16.90 15.73
N ALA A 106 5.43 16.81 14.49
CA ALA A 106 5.04 17.98 13.73
C ALA A 106 3.84 18.70 14.36
N THR A 107 2.87 17.93 14.87
CA THR A 107 1.70 18.45 15.60
C THR A 107 2.14 19.11 16.91
N GLU A 108 2.96 18.43 17.71
CA GLU A 108 3.51 18.98 18.96
C GLU A 108 4.31 20.27 18.72
N ALA A 109 5.12 20.31 17.65
CA ALA A 109 5.91 21.49 17.30
C ALA A 109 5.01 22.67 16.89
N ALA A 110 3.92 22.41 16.15
CA ALA A 110 2.95 23.42 15.77
C ALA A 110 2.23 23.98 16.99
N ASP A 111 1.73 23.11 17.88
CA ASP A 111 1.07 23.51 19.12
C ASP A 111 2.00 24.33 20.01
N ALA A 112 3.24 23.85 20.19
CA ALA A 112 4.25 24.56 20.97
C ALA A 112 4.59 25.94 20.37
N ALA A 113 4.59 26.07 19.05
CA ALA A 113 4.81 27.36 18.38
C ALA A 113 3.65 28.32 18.67
N VAL A 114 2.40 27.87 18.56
CA VAL A 114 1.21 28.69 18.86
C VAL A 114 1.20 29.11 20.33
N GLU A 115 1.41 28.17 21.25
CA GLU A 115 1.42 28.46 22.69
C GLU A 115 2.53 29.43 23.10
N LYS A 116 3.72 29.33 22.49
CA LYS A 116 4.80 30.31 22.73
C LYS A 116 4.49 31.71 22.21
N GLN A 117 3.70 31.82 21.15
CA GLN A 117 3.35 33.12 20.58
C GLN A 117 2.19 33.79 21.32
N LYS A 118 1.29 33.00 21.94
CA LYS A 118 0.17 33.54 22.71
C LYS A 118 0.68 34.36 23.90
N GLY A 119 0.36 35.65 23.93
CA GLY A 119 0.72 36.55 25.02
C GLY A 119 2.19 36.99 25.06
N ALA A 120 3.03 36.53 24.13
CA ALA A 120 4.38 37.08 23.95
C ALA A 120 4.30 38.50 23.35
N ALA A 121 5.23 39.38 23.73
CA ALA A 121 5.33 40.70 23.13
C ALA A 121 5.60 40.57 21.61
N GLY A 122 4.72 41.14 20.78
CA GLY A 122 4.78 41.00 19.32
C GLY A 122 4.31 39.64 18.78
N GLY A 123 3.71 38.78 19.62
CA GLY A 123 3.18 37.47 19.25
C GLY A 123 1.71 37.49 18.81
N LEU A 124 1.03 36.35 18.99
CA LEU A 124 -0.37 36.17 18.61
C LEU A 124 -1.32 36.81 19.62
N ALA A 125 -2.25 37.63 19.12
CA ALA A 125 -3.32 38.23 19.91
C ALA A 125 -4.61 37.38 19.83
N ALA A 126 -5.40 37.40 20.89
CA ALA A 126 -6.73 36.77 20.88
C ALA A 126 -7.72 37.63 20.10
N LEU A 127 -8.53 36.99 19.24
CA LEU A 127 -9.59 37.64 18.47
C LEU A 127 -10.96 37.08 18.87
N SER A 128 -12.00 37.91 18.81
CA SER A 128 -13.39 37.49 18.97
C SER A 128 -13.86 36.69 17.75
N GLY A 129 -15.06 36.08 17.84
CA GLY A 129 -15.69 35.43 16.68
C GLY A 129 -15.99 36.38 15.51
N ALA A 130 -16.03 37.69 15.76
CA ALA A 130 -16.18 38.73 14.74
C ALA A 130 -14.82 39.26 14.21
N GLY A 131 -13.70 38.75 14.71
CA GLY A 131 -12.35 39.13 14.29
C GLY A 131 -11.77 40.37 14.99
N ASN A 132 -12.39 40.84 16.07
CA ASN A 132 -11.91 42.00 16.82
C ASN A 132 -10.92 41.58 17.92
N LEU A 133 -9.98 42.47 18.30
CA LEU A 133 -9.02 42.20 19.37
C LEU A 133 -9.73 42.02 20.72
N LEU A 134 -9.36 40.97 21.47
CA LEU A 134 -9.81 40.75 22.84
C LEU A 134 -8.76 41.21 23.85
N LEU A 135 -9.18 42.03 24.81
CA LEU A 135 -8.38 42.48 25.95
C LEU A 135 -9.07 42.08 27.25
N GLY A 136 -8.54 41.06 27.94
CA GLY A 136 -9.15 40.57 29.18
C GLY A 136 -10.59 40.07 29.01
N GLY A 137 -10.95 39.58 27.82
CA GLY A 137 -12.31 39.17 27.47
C GLY A 137 -13.21 40.27 26.93
N VAL A 138 -12.75 41.53 26.92
CA VAL A 138 -13.48 42.67 26.36
C VAL A 138 -13.10 42.86 24.90
N GLU A 139 -14.10 43.05 24.04
CA GLU A 139 -13.92 43.24 22.62
C GLU A 139 -13.55 44.70 22.28
N CYS A 140 -12.50 44.87 21.48
CA CYS A 140 -12.04 46.15 20.97
C CYS A 140 -12.55 46.37 19.54
N PHE A 141 -13.52 47.28 19.39
CA PHE A 141 -14.19 47.61 18.14
C PHE A 141 -13.39 48.57 17.24
N GLY A 142 -12.32 49.15 17.77
CA GLY A 142 -11.42 50.01 17.01
C GLY A 142 -10.78 51.09 17.86
N VAL A 143 -10.27 52.13 17.20
CA VAL A 143 -9.65 53.29 17.82
C VAL A 143 -10.33 54.54 17.28
N ALA A 144 -10.70 55.45 18.18
CA ALA A 144 -11.18 56.79 17.83
C ALA A 144 -10.43 57.85 18.63
N HIS A 145 -9.87 58.85 17.94
CA HIS A 145 -9.11 59.95 18.56
C HIS A 145 -7.98 59.48 19.50
N GLY A 146 -7.31 58.37 19.17
CA GLY A 146 -6.26 57.77 20.00
C GLY A 146 -6.77 56.95 21.20
N ASN A 147 -8.09 56.79 21.36
CA ASN A 147 -8.69 55.98 22.42
C ASN A 147 -9.25 54.67 21.87
N LEU A 148 -9.15 53.60 22.65
CA LEU A 148 -9.77 52.32 22.32
C LEU A 148 -11.29 52.41 22.48
N LEU A 149 -12.03 51.84 21.53
CA LEU A 149 -13.47 51.67 21.61
C LEU A 149 -13.76 50.26 22.12
N LEU A 150 -14.17 50.18 23.38
CA LEU A 150 -14.52 48.92 24.05
C LEU A 150 -16.01 48.92 24.35
N LEU A 151 -16.69 47.79 24.16
CA LEU A 151 -18.04 47.56 24.69
C LEU A 151 -17.91 46.63 25.89
N THR A 152 -18.38 47.09 27.05
CA THR A 152 -18.41 46.29 28.27
C THR A 152 -19.78 46.41 28.90
N ASP A 153 -20.26 45.31 29.46
CA ASP A 153 -21.43 45.34 30.32
C ASP A 153 -21.07 46.07 31.62
N LEU A 154 -21.99 46.90 32.11
CA LEU A 154 -21.87 47.55 33.41
C LEU A 154 -22.57 46.69 34.46
N PRO A 155 -22.02 46.59 35.69
CA PRO A 155 -22.67 45.88 36.79
C PRO A 155 -24.08 46.40 37.06
N GLY A 156 -24.99 45.48 37.42
CA GLY A 156 -26.38 45.80 37.81
C GLY A 156 -26.51 46.40 39.22
N GLU A 157 -25.47 46.25 40.03
CA GLU A 157 -25.39 46.68 41.43
C GLU A 157 -24.08 47.46 41.66
N ASP A 158 -24.01 48.20 42.76
CA ASP A 158 -22.80 48.96 43.11
C ASP A 158 -21.61 47.99 43.30
N PRO A 159 -20.54 48.10 42.49
CA PRO A 159 -19.39 47.21 42.60
C PRO A 159 -18.54 47.47 43.86
N GLY A 160 -18.83 48.54 44.61
CA GLY A 160 -18.07 48.93 45.80
C GLY A 160 -16.63 49.35 45.50
N VAL A 161 -16.35 49.76 44.25
CA VAL A 161 -15.06 50.28 43.79
C VAL A 161 -15.21 51.76 43.50
N GLN A 162 -14.51 52.62 44.23
CA GLN A 162 -14.66 54.06 44.11
C GLN A 162 -14.48 54.54 42.66
N ASN A 163 -15.39 55.39 42.21
CA ASN A 163 -15.46 55.95 40.85
C ASN A 163 -15.77 54.94 39.73
N ALA A 164 -16.08 53.67 40.05
CA ALA A 164 -16.51 52.71 39.04
C ALA A 164 -17.93 53.03 38.54
N LEU A 165 -18.12 52.89 37.23
CA LEU A 165 -19.43 53.01 36.60
C LEU A 165 -20.24 51.72 36.79
N TRP A 166 -21.54 51.87 37.08
CA TRP A 166 -22.50 50.77 37.13
C TRP A 166 -23.88 51.25 36.70
N ASN A 167 -24.78 50.33 36.37
CA ASN A 167 -26.12 50.62 35.90
C ASN A 167 -27.16 49.97 36.82
N ASN A 168 -27.98 50.78 37.50
CA ASN A 168 -29.01 50.28 38.41
C ASN A 168 -30.30 49.81 37.70
N GLY A 169 -30.28 49.69 36.37
CA GLY A 169 -31.44 49.35 35.54
C GLY A 169 -32.26 50.56 35.05
N GLY A 170 -31.96 51.77 35.50
CA GLY A 170 -32.63 53.00 35.06
C GLY A 170 -31.69 54.13 34.63
N TYR A 171 -30.54 54.28 35.30
CA TYR A 171 -29.55 55.31 34.99
C TYR A 171 -28.12 54.88 35.36
N LEU A 172 -27.15 55.59 34.77
CA LEU A 172 -25.73 55.39 35.06
C LEU A 172 -25.38 55.94 36.44
N CYS A 173 -24.75 55.11 37.25
CA CYS A 173 -24.31 55.42 38.59
C CYS A 173 -22.78 55.40 38.69
N ILE A 174 -22.23 56.16 39.63
CA ILE A 174 -20.81 56.14 40.00
C ILE A 174 -20.72 55.60 41.43
N SER A 175 -20.00 54.50 41.62
CA SER A 175 -19.78 53.89 42.94
C SER A 175 -18.98 54.81 43.85
N ARG A 176 -19.36 54.85 45.13
CA ARG A 176 -18.61 55.58 46.17
C ARG A 176 -17.43 54.78 46.75
N GLY A 177 -17.32 53.49 46.41
CA GLY A 177 -16.41 52.57 47.07
C GLY A 177 -16.99 52.01 48.37
N HIS A 178 -16.44 50.90 48.87
CA HIS A 178 -16.72 50.45 50.23
C HIS A 178 -16.22 51.51 51.23
N ASN A 179 -17.12 52.08 52.02
CA ASN A 179 -16.70 52.82 53.20
C ASN A 179 -16.18 51.80 54.21
N ALA A 180 -14.99 52.01 54.76
CA ALA A 180 -14.41 51.15 55.81
C ALA A 180 -15.18 51.22 57.16
N ASP A 181 -16.43 51.72 57.17
CA ASP A 181 -17.16 52.12 58.37
C ASP A 181 -18.62 51.63 58.42
N GLU A 182 -19.00 50.65 57.59
CA GLU A 182 -20.30 49.97 57.73
C GLU A 182 -20.07 48.50 58.09
N THR A 183 -19.59 48.28 59.31
CA THR A 183 -19.76 47.02 60.04
C THR A 183 -20.73 47.28 61.19
N ILE A 184 -22.03 47.11 60.97
CA ILE A 184 -23.04 46.86 62.04
C ILE A 184 -24.05 45.86 61.49
#